data_AF-A0A1F9CWL7-F1
#
_entry.id   AF-A0A1F9CWL7-F1
#
_cell.length_a   1.000
_cell.length_b   1.000
_cell.length_c   1.000
_cell.angle_alpha   90.00
_cell.angle_beta   90.00
_cell.angle_gamma   90.00
#
_symmetry.space_group_name_H-M   'P 1'
#
loop_
_entity.id
_entity.type
_entity.pdbx_description
1 polymer ?
#
loop_
_entity_poly.entity_id
_entity_poly.type
_entity_poly.pdbx_seq_one_letter_code
_entity_poly.pdbx_strand_id
1 'polypeptide(L)'
;MYLIFSDIERLRRISKEAGKIQFIFAGKAHPRDRPGKELIKKIFGVSNQLRESIKIVYLVNYDMKIAKMLISGVDLWLNTPQKLLEASGTSGMKAVHNGIPNFSVLDGWWIEGHIEGVTGWSIGPKIN
;
A
#
# COMPACT_ATOMS: atom_id res chain seq x y z
N MET A 1 -1.44 7.19 -0.83
CA MET A 1 -0.32 7.67 0.03
C MET A 1 -0.72 8.69 1.08
N TYR A 2 -1.68 9.59 0.81
CA TYR A 2 -2.16 10.55 1.81
C TYR A 2 -2.59 9.86 3.12
N LEU A 3 -3.16 8.66 3.06
CA LEU A 3 -3.59 7.94 4.26
C LEU A 3 -2.45 7.61 5.24
N ILE A 4 -1.42 6.89 4.80
CA ILE A 4 -0.39 6.36 5.73
C ILE A 4 0.49 7.48 6.29
N PHE A 5 0.73 8.54 5.51
CA PHE A 5 1.61 9.63 5.90
C PHE A 5 0.87 10.94 6.22
N SER A 6 -0.46 10.92 6.39
CA SER A 6 -1.20 12.12 6.82
C SER A 6 -0.90 12.51 8.26
N ASP A 7 -0.61 11.51 9.11
CA ASP A 7 -0.33 11.71 10.52
C ASP A 7 0.83 10.81 10.95
N ILE A 8 2.04 11.39 10.88
CA ILE A 8 3.29 10.72 11.18
C ILE A 8 3.39 10.35 12.66
N GLU A 9 2.87 11.18 13.56
CA GLU A 9 2.93 10.91 15.00
C GLU A 9 1.98 9.78 15.39
N ARG A 10 0.77 9.74 14.81
CA ARG A 10 -0.12 8.60 14.98
C ARG A 10 0.52 7.32 14.45
N LEU A 11 1.19 7.36 13.31
CA LEU A 11 1.86 6.18 12.75
C LEU A 11 3.01 5.70 13.67
N ARG A 12 3.81 6.62 14.22
CA ARG A 12 4.85 6.31 15.21
C ARG A 12 4.27 5.65 16.46
N ARG A 13 3.17 6.20 16.98
CA ARG A 13 2.48 5.63 18.14
C ARG A 13 2.00 4.21 17.86
N ILE A 14 1.36 3.97 16.72
CA ILE A 14 0.91 2.62 16.33
C ILE A 14 2.10 1.65 16.26
N SER A 15 3.21 2.03 15.61
CA SER A 15 4.42 1.19 15.54
C SER A 15 5.00 0.87 16.93
N LYS A 16 4.87 1.80 17.89
CA LYS A 16 5.34 1.62 19.27
C LYS A 16 4.41 0.71 20.09
N GLU A 17 3.10 0.85 19.93
CA GLU A 17 2.09 0.17 20.75
C GLU A 17 1.69 -1.20 20.19
N ALA A 18 1.48 -1.31 18.88
CA ALA A 18 1.02 -2.53 18.23
C ALA A 18 2.15 -3.44 17.73
N GLY A 19 3.38 -2.90 17.63
CA GLY A 19 4.56 -3.62 17.16
C GLY A 19 5.16 -3.02 15.89
N LYS A 20 6.38 -3.48 15.54
CA LYS A 20 7.18 -2.90 14.46
C LYS A 20 6.47 -3.05 13.12
N ILE A 21 6.26 -1.92 12.43
CA ILE A 21 5.70 -1.88 11.08
C ILE A 21 6.83 -1.65 10.06
N GLN A 22 6.74 -2.32 8.91
CA GLN A 22 7.56 -2.04 7.73
C GLN A 22 6.66 -1.73 6.53
N PHE A 23 7.00 -0.68 5.80
CA PHE A 23 6.39 -0.39 4.51
C PHE A 23 7.35 -0.74 3.38
N ILE A 24 6.85 -1.46 2.39
CA ILE A 24 7.57 -1.76 1.15
C ILE A 24 6.77 -1.13 0.01
N PHE A 25 7.37 -0.13 -0.62
CA PHE A 25 6.85 0.49 -1.84
C PHE A 25 7.60 -0.06 -3.05
N ALA A 26 6.93 -0.17 -4.19
CA ALA A 26 7.57 -0.51 -5.44
C ALA A 26 6.83 0.19 -6.59
N GLY A 27 7.57 0.62 -7.61
CA GLY A 27 6.96 1.27 -8.76
C GLY A 27 7.95 1.98 -9.67
N LYS A 28 7.46 2.34 -10.84
CA LYS A 28 8.16 3.14 -11.85
C LYS A 28 7.27 4.35 -12.18
N ALA A 29 7.86 5.54 -12.19
CA ALA A 29 7.21 6.72 -12.75
C ALA A 29 7.71 6.92 -14.19
N HIS A 30 6.80 7.16 -15.12
CA HIS A 30 7.17 7.47 -16.50
C HIS A 30 8.03 8.76 -16.55
N PRO A 31 8.99 8.92 -17.50
CA PRO A 31 9.83 10.12 -17.55
C PRO A 31 9.06 11.44 -17.62
N ARG A 32 7.85 11.43 -18.19
CA ARG A 32 6.95 12.59 -18.29
C ARG A 32 5.94 12.70 -17.14
N ASP A 33 5.88 11.71 -16.25
CA ASP A 33 4.99 11.69 -15.09
C ASP A 33 5.65 12.43 -13.92
N ARG A 34 5.49 13.77 -13.91
CA ARG A 34 5.97 14.62 -12.81
C ARG A 34 5.31 14.27 -11.47
N PRO A 35 3.97 14.08 -11.39
CA PRO A 35 3.31 13.69 -10.15
C PRO A 35 3.87 12.39 -9.54
N GLY A 36 4.06 11.35 -10.36
CA GLY A 36 4.65 10.09 -9.90
C GLY A 36 6.07 10.24 -9.37
N LYS A 37 6.89 11.07 -10.02
CA LYS A 37 8.27 11.36 -9.54
C LYS A 37 8.27 12.11 -8.21
N GLU A 38 7.40 13.11 -8.03
CA GLU A 38 7.27 13.83 -6.76
C GLU A 38 6.74 12.92 -5.65
N LEU A 39 5.85 11.98 -5.98
CA LEU A 39 5.38 10.97 -5.04
C LEU A 39 6.54 10.10 -4.54
N ILE A 40 7.38 9.60 -5.44
CA ILE A 40 8.58 8.81 -5.09
C ILE A 40 9.52 9.63 -4.21
N LYS A 41 9.79 10.89 -4.58
CA LYS A 41 10.62 11.80 -3.78
C LYS A 41 10.08 12.00 -2.37
N LYS A 42 8.75 12.15 -2.22
CA LYS A 42 8.10 12.25 -0.92
C LYS A 42 8.25 10.97 -0.10
N ILE A 43 8.17 9.78 -0.72
CA ILE A 43 8.41 8.49 -0.01
C ILE A 43 9.83 8.47 0.57
N PHE A 44 10.85 8.86 -0.21
CA PHE A 44 12.23 8.94 0.30
C PHE A 44 12.38 9.97 1.43
N GLY A 45 11.73 11.13 1.32
CA GLY A 45 11.74 12.13 2.37
C GLY A 45 11.15 11.60 3.69
N VAL A 46 9.99 10.94 3.62
CA VAL A 46 9.34 10.34 4.79
C VAL A 46 10.14 9.15 5.33
N SER A 47 10.73 8.32 4.46
CA SER A 47 11.62 7.23 4.87
C SER A 47 12.79 7.74 5.71
N ASN A 48 13.41 8.85 5.29
CA ASN A 48 14.48 9.47 6.06
C ASN A 48 13.99 10.06 7.39
N GLN A 49 12.83 10.73 7.40
CA GLN A 49 12.22 11.28 8.62
C GLN A 49 11.86 10.19 9.65
N LEU A 50 11.49 9.00 9.19
CA LEU A 50 11.01 7.90 10.02
C LEU A 50 12.06 6.83 10.34
N ARG A 51 13.28 6.95 9.81
CA ARG A 51 14.32 5.91 9.81
C ARG A 51 14.54 5.18 11.14
N GLU A 52 14.48 5.89 12.27
CA GLU A 52 14.70 5.35 13.61
C GLU A 52 13.47 4.65 14.22
N SER A 53 12.29 4.85 13.64
CA SER A 53 11.00 4.42 14.23
C SER A 53 10.23 3.43 13.36
N ILE A 54 10.31 3.57 12.02
CA ILE A 54 9.54 2.77 11.06
C ILE A 54 10.40 2.54 9.83
N LYS A 55 10.55 1.28 9.43
CA LYS A 55 11.33 0.92 8.25
C LYS A 55 10.50 1.15 6.99
N ILE A 56 11.00 1.97 6.07
CA ILE A 56 10.37 2.23 4.78
C ILE A 56 11.37 1.93 3.67
N VAL A 57 11.04 0.96 2.82
CA VAL A 57 11.88 0.52 1.70
C VAL A 57 11.17 0.84 0.39
N TYR A 58 11.91 1.35 -0.59
CA TYR A 58 11.44 1.56 -1.96
C TYR A 58 12.21 0.65 -2.92
N LEU A 59 11.52 -0.31 -3.53
CA LEU A 59 12.07 -1.23 -4.53
C LEU A 59 11.99 -0.59 -5.91
N VAL A 60 13.15 -0.16 -6.42
CA VAL A 60 13.29 0.37 -7.78
C VAL A 60 13.18 -0.75 -8.82
N ASN A 61 12.91 -0.36 -10.06
CA ASN A 61 12.87 -1.28 -11.21
C ASN A 61 11.84 -2.42 -11.10
N TYR A 62 10.73 -2.20 -10.39
CA TYR A 62 9.62 -3.16 -10.28
C TYR A 62 9.30 -3.87 -11.60
N ASP A 63 9.36 -5.20 -11.56
CA ASP A 63 9.09 -6.11 -12.66
C ASP A 63 8.37 -7.36 -12.11
N MET A 64 8.15 -8.38 -12.95
CA MET A 64 7.46 -9.59 -12.52
C MET A 64 8.25 -10.42 -11.49
N LYS A 65 9.58 -10.35 -11.49
CA LYS A 65 10.40 -11.06 -10.50
C LYS A 65 10.24 -10.41 -9.12
N ILE A 66 10.35 -9.09 -9.04
CA ILE A 66 10.09 -8.34 -7.81
C ILE A 66 8.63 -8.52 -7.39
N ALA A 67 7.68 -8.46 -8.32
CA ALA A 67 6.26 -8.67 -8.02
C ALA A 67 6.01 -10.02 -7.36
N LYS A 68 6.60 -11.10 -7.89
CA LYS A 68 6.47 -12.45 -7.32
C LYS A 68 6.97 -12.50 -5.88
N MET A 69 8.17 -11.97 -5.63
CA MET A 69 8.77 -11.96 -4.28
C MET A 69 8.00 -11.07 -3.30
N LEU A 70 7.56 -9.90 -3.75
CA LEU A 70 6.83 -8.94 -2.94
C LEU A 70 5.47 -9.50 -2.56
N ILE A 71 4.71 -9.99 -3.54
CA ILE A 71 3.38 -10.53 -3.29
C ILE A 71 3.45 -11.77 -2.42
N SER A 72 4.48 -12.63 -2.50
CA SER A 72 4.56 -13.80 -1.60
C SER A 72 5.13 -13.51 -0.21
N GLY A 73 5.65 -12.30 0.03
CA GLY A 73 6.48 -12.00 1.21
C GLY A 73 5.93 -10.93 2.14
N VAL A 74 4.77 -10.33 1.82
CA VAL A 74 4.14 -9.31 2.67
C VAL A 74 3.02 -9.91 3.52
N ASP A 75 2.80 -9.34 4.71
CA ASP A 75 1.73 -9.77 5.61
C ASP A 75 0.38 -9.11 5.28
N LEU A 76 0.40 -7.96 4.60
CA LEU A 76 -0.78 -7.16 4.29
C LEU A 76 -0.59 -6.43 2.96
N TRP A 77 -1.58 -6.53 2.06
CA TRP A 77 -1.58 -5.80 0.80
C TRP A 77 -2.37 -4.50 0.90
N LEU A 78 -1.68 -3.36 0.93
CA LEU A 78 -2.28 -2.04 1.04
C LEU A 78 -2.48 -1.40 -0.35
N ASN A 79 -3.71 -1.02 -0.66
CA ASN A 79 -4.00 -0.18 -1.83
C ASN A 79 -4.89 1.01 -1.41
N THR A 80 -4.55 2.22 -1.85
CA THR A 80 -5.36 3.41 -1.57
C THR A 80 -5.66 4.15 -2.88
N PRO A 81 -6.42 3.53 -3.80
CA PRO A 81 -6.79 4.20 -5.03
C PRO A 81 -7.71 5.39 -4.72
N GLN A 82 -7.75 6.34 -5.63
CA GLN A 82 -8.82 7.33 -5.60
C GLN A 82 -10.10 6.63 -6.07
N LYS A 83 -11.15 6.70 -5.25
CA LYS A 83 -12.41 6.00 -5.51
C LYS A 83 -12.98 6.38 -6.89
N LEU A 84 -13.54 5.39 -7.58
CA LEU A 84 -14.06 5.45 -8.97
C LEU A 84 -12.98 5.56 -10.06
N LEU A 85 -11.69 5.53 -9.70
CA LEU A 85 -10.60 5.59 -10.68
C LEU A 85 -9.86 4.25 -10.85
N GLU A 86 -10.11 3.27 -9.98
CA GLU A 86 -9.59 1.92 -10.16
C GLU A 86 -10.64 1.06 -10.87
N ALA A 87 -10.39 0.71 -12.13
CA ALA A 87 -11.32 -0.14 -12.87
C ALA A 87 -11.39 -1.57 -12.30
N SER A 88 -10.26 -2.13 -11.86
CA SER A 88 -10.19 -3.47 -11.29
C SER A 88 -9.05 -3.54 -10.27
N GLY A 89 -7.88 -4.06 -10.65
CA GLY A 89 -6.69 -4.13 -9.81
C GLY A 89 -6.23 -5.56 -9.56
N THR A 90 -5.48 -6.15 -10.49
CA THR A 90 -5.11 -7.58 -10.40
C THR A 90 -4.06 -7.90 -9.33
N SER A 91 -3.35 -6.91 -8.80
CA SER A 91 -2.34 -7.12 -7.75
C SER A 91 -2.97 -7.55 -6.42
N GLY A 92 -4.11 -6.98 -6.06
CA GLY A 92 -4.85 -7.38 -4.87
C GLY A 92 -5.39 -8.81 -5.00
N MET A 93 -5.89 -9.19 -6.19
CA MET A 93 -6.31 -10.57 -6.48
C MET A 93 -5.15 -11.56 -6.25
N LYS A 94 -3.96 -11.23 -6.76
CA LYS A 94 -2.76 -12.06 -6.58
C LYS A 94 -2.37 -12.20 -5.10
N ALA A 95 -2.49 -11.12 -4.32
CA ALA A 95 -2.24 -11.16 -2.88
C ALA A 95 -3.20 -12.13 -2.16
N VAL A 96 -4.50 -12.07 -2.45
CA VAL A 96 -5.48 -13.01 -1.84
C VAL A 96 -5.17 -14.46 -2.19
N HIS A 97 -4.75 -14.75 -3.43
CA HIS A 97 -4.36 -16.11 -3.82
C HIS A 97 -3.10 -16.62 -3.08
N ASN A 98 -2.31 -15.73 -2.48
CA ASN A 98 -1.18 -16.06 -1.61
C ASN A 98 -1.56 -16.07 -0.12
N GLY A 99 -2.86 -15.99 0.22
CA GLY A 99 -3.35 -15.96 1.60
C GLY A 99 -3.14 -14.60 2.29
N ILE A 100 -2.90 -13.54 1.52
CA ILE A 100 -2.57 -12.22 2.08
C ILE A 100 -3.82 -11.34 2.12
N PRO A 101 -4.20 -10.84 3.30
CA PRO A 101 -5.35 -9.95 3.42
C PRO A 101 -5.10 -8.62 2.71
N ASN A 102 -6.18 -8.02 2.21
CA ASN A 102 -6.13 -6.69 1.61
C ASN A 102 -6.57 -5.62 2.61
N PHE A 103 -5.95 -4.45 2.54
CA PHE A 103 -6.43 -3.24 3.20
C PHE A 103 -6.60 -2.17 2.13
N SER A 104 -7.83 -1.93 1.69
CA SER A 104 -8.08 -1.11 0.51
C SER A 104 -9.39 -0.32 0.55
N VAL A 105 -9.42 0.79 -0.18
CA VAL A 105 -10.66 1.49 -0.53
C VAL A 105 -11.54 0.54 -1.35
N LEU A 106 -12.86 0.53 -1.08
CA LEU A 106 -13.86 -0.20 -1.86
C LEU A 106 -14.00 0.44 -3.25
N ASP A 107 -13.22 -0.07 -4.19
CA ASP A 107 -13.20 0.31 -5.60
C ASP A 107 -12.64 -0.84 -6.45
N GLY A 108 -12.95 -0.85 -7.74
CA GLY A 108 -12.51 -1.89 -8.67
C GLY A 108 -12.82 -3.31 -8.19
N TRP A 109 -11.84 -4.21 -8.28
CA TRP A 109 -12.01 -5.63 -7.94
C TRP A 109 -12.33 -5.86 -6.47
N TRP A 110 -11.95 -4.91 -5.61
CA TRP A 110 -12.08 -5.08 -4.17
C TRP A 110 -13.55 -5.12 -3.75
N ILE A 111 -14.45 -4.54 -4.54
CA ILE A 111 -15.90 -4.64 -4.34
C ILE A 111 -16.37 -6.11 -4.44
N GLU A 112 -15.76 -6.89 -5.33
CA GLU A 112 -16.11 -8.29 -5.56
C GLU A 112 -15.49 -9.22 -4.52
N GLY A 113 -14.25 -8.93 -4.09
CA GLY A 113 -13.46 -9.78 -3.21
C GLY A 113 -13.54 -9.46 -1.72
N HIS A 114 -14.19 -8.36 -1.33
CA HIS A 114 -14.22 -7.90 0.06
C HIS A 114 -15.25 -8.65 0.91
N ILE A 115 -14.76 -9.28 1.96
CA ILE A 115 -15.54 -9.76 3.10
C ILE A 115 -14.84 -9.23 4.35
N GLU A 116 -15.47 -8.28 5.02
CA GLU A 116 -14.89 -7.56 6.16
C GLU A 116 -14.41 -8.52 7.25
N GLY A 117 -13.14 -8.40 7.64
CA GLY A 117 -12.50 -9.24 8.66
C GLY A 117 -12.15 -10.66 8.19
N VAL A 118 -12.49 -11.05 6.96
CA VAL A 118 -12.17 -12.37 6.39
C VAL A 118 -11.12 -12.25 5.30
N THR A 119 -11.41 -11.51 4.23
CA THR A 119 -10.44 -11.31 3.12
C THR A 119 -9.60 -10.05 3.32
N GLY A 120 -10.00 -9.18 4.26
CA GLY A 120 -9.33 -7.93 4.53
C GLY A 120 -10.23 -6.87 5.17
N TRP A 121 -9.77 -5.62 5.09
CA TRP A 121 -10.45 -4.45 5.67
C TRP A 121 -10.67 -3.37 4.62
N SER A 122 -11.83 -2.72 4.71
CA SER A 122 -12.17 -1.60 3.84
C SER A 122 -11.71 -0.25 4.41
N ILE A 123 -11.32 0.67 3.53
CA ILE A 123 -10.95 2.05 3.88
C ILE A 123 -12.04 3.01 3.39
N GLY A 124 -12.55 3.83 4.31
CA GLY A 124 -13.54 4.85 4.00
C GLY A 124 -14.98 4.33 4.03
N PRO A 125 -15.95 5.14 3.57
CA PRO A 125 -17.36 4.80 3.65
C PRO A 125 -17.72 3.63 2.71
N LYS A 126 -18.68 2.82 3.14
CA LYS A 126 -19.29 1.78 2.29
C LYS A 126 -19.85 2.40 1.00
N ILE A 127 -19.87 1.61 -0.06
CA ILE A 127 -20.61 1.96 -1.26
C ILE A 127 -22.09 1.79 -0.90
N ASN A 128 -22.85 2.89 -0.95
CA ASN A 128 -24.31 2.85 -0.86
C ASN A 128 -24.88 2.30 -2.17
#